data_AF-A0A0L0HLH5-F1
#
_entry.id   AF-A0A0L0HLH5-F1
#
_cell.length_a   1.000
_cell.length_b   1.000
_cell.length_c   1.000
_cell.angle_alpha   90.00
_cell.angle_beta   90.00
_cell.angle_gamma   90.00
#
_symmetry.space_group_name_H-M   'P 1'
#
loop_
_entity.id
_entity.type
_entity.pdbx_description
1 polymer ?
#
loop_
_entity_poly.entity_id
_entity_poly.type
_entity_poly.pdbx_seq_one_letter_code
_entity_poly.pdbx_strand_id
1 'polypeptide(L)'
;MTQHTILLIQAQPGRRDTRQWEDHNTLSLAVEAIIAKYEQRLKQLNPSVRNIHYDISDLQKYIDTFGDICCLILDPTTQSYIPHDREWFKQKVFNHLMKQASAR
;
A
#
# COMPACT_ATOMS: atom_id res chain seq x y z
N MET A 1 -12.00 -10.39 13.08
CA MET A 1 -12.38 -10.97 11.78
C MET A 1 -11.34 -10.53 10.76
N THR A 2 -10.75 -11.47 10.01
CA THR A 2 -9.81 -11.18 8.93
C THR A 2 -10.59 -10.80 7.68
N GLN A 3 -10.49 -9.53 7.27
CA GLN A 3 -11.07 -9.08 6.00
C GLN A 3 -10.05 -9.29 4.89
N HIS A 4 -10.21 -10.38 4.15
CA HIS A 4 -9.35 -10.67 3.01
C HIS A 4 -9.35 -9.48 2.04
N THR A 5 -8.16 -9.09 1.60
CA THR A 5 -7.94 -7.88 0.82
C THR A 5 -7.09 -8.23 -0.40
N ILE A 6 -7.60 -7.95 -1.58
CA ILE A 6 -6.84 -8.07 -2.84
C ILE A 6 -6.39 -6.67 -3.23
N LEU A 7 -5.09 -6.51 -3.45
CA LEU A 7 -4.48 -5.27 -3.88
C LEU A 7 -4.17 -5.37 -5.38
N LEU A 8 -4.65 -4.42 -6.16
CA LEU A 8 -4.37 -4.31 -7.59
C LEU A 8 -3.46 -3.09 -7.80
N ILE A 9 -2.33 -3.28 -8.47
CA ILE A 9 -1.33 -2.24 -8.69
C ILE A 9 -0.95 -2.22 -10.17
N GLN A 10 -0.85 -1.02 -10.72
CA GLN A 10 -0.14 -0.77 -11.97
C GLN A 10 1.05 0.14 -11.67
N ALA A 11 2.25 -0.43 -11.61
CA ALA A 11 3.43 0.30 -11.13
C ALA A 11 3.82 1.49 -12.02
N GLN A 12 3.59 1.43 -13.33
CA GLN A 12 3.92 2.50 -14.27
C GLN A 12 2.69 2.98 -15.05
N PRO A 13 2.42 4.31 -15.09
CA PRO A 13 1.36 4.88 -15.92
C PRO A 13 1.51 4.48 -17.40
N GLY A 14 0.41 4.17 -18.07
CA GLY A 14 0.39 3.80 -19.50
C GLY A 14 0.93 2.39 -19.84
N ARG A 15 1.64 1.73 -18.91
CA ARG A 15 2.23 0.39 -19.12
C ARG A 15 1.41 -0.74 -18.51
N ARG A 16 0.63 -1.42 -19.36
CA ARG A 16 -0.28 -2.50 -18.94
C ARG A 16 0.43 -3.77 -18.46
N ASP A 17 1.65 -4.00 -18.92
CA ASP A 17 2.51 -5.13 -18.53
C ASP A 17 2.96 -5.05 -17.06
N THR A 18 2.87 -3.86 -16.45
CA THR A 18 3.20 -3.65 -15.02
C THR A 18 2.04 -3.90 -14.07
N ARG A 19 0.89 -4.34 -14.59
CA ARG A 19 -0.28 -4.68 -13.77
C ARG A 19 -0.03 -5.97 -13.02
N GLN A 20 -0.14 -5.90 -11.70
CA GLN A 20 0.04 -7.02 -10.80
C GLN A 20 -1.05 -6.98 -9.74
N TRP A 21 -1.28 -8.12 -9.12
CA TRP A 21 -2.21 -8.25 -8.01
C TRP A 21 -1.57 -9.06 -6.89
N GLU A 22 -1.96 -8.78 -5.66
CA GLU A 22 -1.49 -9.44 -4.46
C GLU A 22 -2.67 -9.68 -3.52
N ASP A 23 -2.73 -10.85 -2.90
CA ASP A 23 -3.73 -11.16 -1.90
C ASP A 23 -3.16 -11.09 -0.49
N HIS A 24 -3.97 -10.59 0.44
CA HIS A 24 -3.60 -10.36 1.83
C HIS A 24 -4.72 -10.79 2.76
N ASN A 25 -4.37 -11.42 3.87
CA ASN A 25 -5.37 -11.87 4.87
C ASN A 25 -6.09 -10.70 5.56
N THR A 26 -5.47 -9.52 5.58
CA THR A 26 -6.04 -8.30 6.18
C THR A 26 -5.61 -7.06 5.40
N LEU A 27 -6.40 -5.99 5.52
CA LEU A 27 -6.04 -4.67 5.01
C LEU A 27 -4.70 -4.15 5.58
N SER A 28 -4.40 -4.42 6.85
CA SER A 28 -3.14 -3.99 7.47
C SER A 28 -1.93 -4.60 6.78
N LEU A 29 -1.99 -5.90 6.45
CA LEU A 29 -0.91 -6.58 5.72
C LEU A 29 -0.73 -6.00 4.31
N ALA A 30 -1.82 -5.68 3.62
CA ALA A 30 -1.74 -5.01 2.31
C ALA A 30 -1.08 -3.62 2.39
N VAL A 31 -1.38 -2.86 3.44
CA VAL A 31 -0.75 -1.56 3.71
C VAL A 31 0.74 -1.74 4.03
N GLU A 32 1.09 -2.68 4.89
CA GLU A 32 2.48 -3.02 5.24
C GLU A 32 3.28 -3.46 4.01
N ALA A 33 2.68 -4.20 3.09
CA ALA A 33 3.33 -4.61 1.84
C ALA A 33 3.72 -3.41 0.96
N ILE A 34 2.87 -2.38 0.84
CA ILE A 34 3.19 -1.15 0.10
C ILE A 34 4.31 -0.36 0.78
N ILE A 35 4.26 -0.26 2.11
CA ILE A 35 5.32 0.39 2.90
C ILE A 35 6.65 -0.34 2.68
N ALA A 36 6.67 -1.66 2.79
CA ALA A 36 7.86 -2.48 2.59
C ALA A 36 8.45 -2.34 1.17
N LYS A 37 7.60 -2.28 0.13
CA LYS A 37 8.03 -2.01 -1.25
C LYS A 37 8.69 -0.65 -1.38
N TYR A 38 8.14 0.38 -0.73
CA TYR A 38 8.74 1.71 -0.72
C TYR A 38 10.09 1.72 -0.01
N GLU A 39 10.17 1.10 1.17
CA GLU A 39 11.42 0.99 1.92
C GLU A 39 12.51 0.22 1.16
N GLN A 40 12.13 -0.87 0.48
CA GLN A 40 13.04 -1.62 -0.38
C GLN A 40 13.58 -0.75 -1.52
N ARG A 41 12.72 0.06 -2.16
CA ARG A 41 13.14 1.01 -3.19
C ARG A 41 14.09 2.06 -2.63
N LEU A 42 13.82 2.60 -1.44
CA LEU A 42 14.72 3.56 -0.78
C LEU A 42 16.09 2.93 -0.45
N LYS A 43 16.13 1.67 -0.01
CA LYS A 43 17.38 0.90 0.23
C LYS A 43 18.18 0.69 -1.05
N GLN A 44 17.51 0.40 -2.16
CA GLN A 44 18.17 0.25 -3.47
C GLN A 44 18.78 1.58 -3.96
N LEU A 45 18.10 2.70 -3.71
CA LEU A 45 18.59 4.03 -4.08
C LEU A 45 19.71 4.54 -3.15
N ASN A 46 19.72 4.09 -1.89
CA ASN A 46 20.65 4.56 -0.87
C ASN A 46 21.36 3.37 -0.17
N PRO A 47 22.15 2.56 -0.90
CA PRO A 47 22.72 1.32 -0.36
C PRO A 47 23.68 1.53 0.82
N SER A 48 24.27 2.73 0.93
CA SER A 48 25.19 3.09 2.03
C SER A 48 24.48 3.51 3.32
N VAL A 49 23.17 3.80 3.27
CA VAL A 49 22.40 4.28 4.42
C VAL A 49 21.86 3.08 5.20
N ARG A 50 22.35 2.86 6.42
CA ARG A 50 21.88 1.77 7.30
C ARG A 50 20.45 1.97 7.79
N ASN A 51 20.12 3.19 8.22
CA ASN A 51 18.80 3.54 8.75
C ASN A 51 18.13 4.59 7.85
N ILE A 52 17.13 4.15 7.10
CA ILE A 52 16.38 5.01 6.19
C ILE A 52 15.27 5.70 6.97
N HIS A 53 15.26 7.02 6.89
CA HIS A 53 14.20 7.87 7.40
C HIS A 53 13.49 8.48 6.20
N TYR A 54 12.16 8.50 6.24
CA TYR A 54 11.33 9.13 5.22
C TYR A 54 10.12 9.78 5.88
N ASP A 55 9.61 10.84 5.26
CA ASP A 55 8.37 11.47 5.70
C ASP A 55 7.17 10.69 5.14
N ILE A 56 6.05 10.72 5.86
CA ILE A 56 4.78 10.15 5.41
C ILE A 56 4.34 10.76 4.07
N SER A 57 4.66 12.03 3.86
CA SER A 57 4.43 12.77 2.63
C SER A 57 5.16 12.16 1.44
N ASP A 58 6.36 11.62 1.63
CA ASP A 58 7.14 10.99 0.57
C ASP A 58 6.56 9.62 0.19
N LEU A 59 6.08 8.86 1.18
CA LEU A 59 5.34 7.62 0.92
C LEU A 59 4.02 7.90 0.16
N GLN A 60 3.28 8.94 0.53
CA GLN A 60 2.07 9.31 -0.20
C GLN A 60 2.37 9.69 -1.65
N LYS A 61 3.41 10.49 -1.89
CA LYS A 61 3.88 10.83 -3.24
C LYS A 61 4.31 9.59 -4.01
N TYR A 62 4.96 8.63 -3.36
CA TYR A 62 5.32 7.36 -3.98
C TYR A 62 4.09 6.59 -4.49
N ILE A 63 3.03 6.51 -3.68
CA ILE A 63 1.77 5.88 -4.10
C ILE A 63 1.14 6.65 -5.29
N ASP A 64 1.25 7.97 -5.30
CA ASP A 64 0.77 8.81 -6.41
C ASP A 64 1.53 8.57 -7.73
N THR A 65 2.75 8.03 -7.67
CA THR A 65 3.51 7.67 -8.89
C THR A 65 2.98 6.43 -9.60
N PHE A 66 2.17 5.61 -8.93
CA PHE A 66 1.56 4.45 -9.57
C PHE A 66 0.59 4.88 -10.67
N GLY A 67 0.59 4.12 -11.76
CA GLY A 67 -0.42 4.26 -12.81
C GLY A 67 -1.81 4.05 -12.24
N ASP A 68 -1.96 3.01 -11.43
CA ASP A 68 -3.18 2.75 -10.67
C ASP A 68 -2.90 1.95 -9.40
N ILE A 69 -3.73 2.15 -8.38
CA ILE A 69 -3.76 1.33 -7.17
C ILE A 69 -5.18 1.35 -6.61
N CYS A 70 -5.74 0.16 -6.43
CA CYS A 70 -7.04 -0.02 -5.79
C CYS A 70 -7.02 -1.31 -4.96
N CYS A 71 -7.86 -1.37 -3.94
CA CYS A 71 -8.02 -2.58 -3.14
C CYS A 71 -9.46 -3.05 -3.13
N LEU A 72 -9.62 -4.37 -3.15
CA LEU A 72 -10.89 -5.06 -3.04
C LEU A 72 -10.92 -5.72 -1.66
N ILE A 73 -11.90 -5.37 -0.83
CA ILE A 73 -12.00 -5.89 0.54
C ILE A 73 -13.25 -6.76 0.65
N LEU A 74 -13.06 -7.98 1.17
CA LEU A 74 -14.16 -8.91 1.39
C LEU A 74 -15.10 -8.39 2.48
N ASP A 75 -16.35 -8.14 2.11
CA ASP A 75 -17.45 -7.95 3.05
C ASP A 75 -18.05 -9.32 3.40
N PRO A 76 -17.89 -9.80 4.64
CA PRO A 76 -18.40 -11.10 5.05
C PRO A 76 -19.94 -11.16 5.05
N THR A 77 -20.62 -10.01 5.13
CA THR A 77 -22.08 -9.93 5.19
C THR A 77 -22.69 -10.22 3.82
N THR A 78 -22.16 -9.58 2.79
CA THR A 78 -22.64 -9.72 1.41
C THR A 78 -21.89 -10.79 0.62
N GLN A 79 -20.82 -11.36 1.17
CA GLN A 79 -19.90 -12.31 0.49
C GLN A 79 -19.37 -11.74 -0.82
N SER A 80 -19.09 -10.44 -0.85
CA SER A 80 -18.65 -9.72 -2.04
C SER A 80 -17.42 -8.86 -1.75
N TYR A 81 -16.68 -8.52 -2.79
CA TYR A 81 -15.54 -7.62 -2.68
C TYR A 81 -15.98 -6.17 -2.92
N ILE A 82 -15.75 -5.32 -1.93
CA ILE A 82 -16.01 -3.89 -2.02
C ILE A 82 -14.75 -3.20 -2.56
N PRO A 83 -14.83 -2.49 -3.69
CA PRO A 83 -13.71 -1.77 -4.24
C PRO A 83 -13.47 -0.46 -3.50
N HIS A 84 -12.19 -0.14 -3.32
CA HIS A 84 -11.71 1.12 -2.80
C HIS A 84 -10.61 1.67 -3.69
N ASP A 85 -10.66 2.98 -3.92
CA ASP A 85 -9.74 3.69 -4.78
C ASP A 85 -8.41 4.05 -4.09
N ARG A 86 -7.56 4.71 -4.86
CA ARG A 86 -6.25 5.20 -4.42
C ARG A 86 -6.33 6.13 -3.22
N GLU A 87 -7.25 7.10 -3.24
CA GLU A 87 -7.33 8.10 -2.18
C GLU A 87 -7.75 7.47 -0.86
N TRP A 88 -8.72 6.56 -0.92
CA TRP A 88 -9.10 5.76 0.23
C TRP A 88 -7.92 4.92 0.75
N PHE A 89 -7.17 4.26 -0.13
CA PHE A 89 -6.01 3.46 0.25
C PHE A 89 -4.91 4.32 0.91
N LYS A 90 -4.61 5.50 0.34
CA LYS A 90 -3.66 6.48 0.91
C LYS A 90 -4.05 6.91 2.33
N GLN A 91 -5.34 7.13 2.58
CA GLN A 91 -5.83 7.43 3.93
C GLN A 91 -5.60 6.26 4.90
N LYS A 92 -5.74 5.00 4.44
CA LYS A 92 -5.45 3.82 5.28
C LYS A 92 -3.98 3.68 5.60
N VAL A 93 -3.10 3.92 4.63
CA VAL A 93 -1.64 3.96 4.86
C VAL A 93 -1.31 5.04 5.90
N PHE A 94 -1.88 6.24 5.75
CA PHE A 94 -1.66 7.34 6.69
C PHE A 94 -2.07 6.97 8.13
N ASN A 95 -3.30 6.47 8.28
CA ASN A 95 -3.83 6.06 9.58
C ASN A 95 -3.05 4.91 10.21
N HIS A 96 -2.53 3.99 9.40
CA HIS A 96 -1.71 2.88 9.88
C HIS A 96 -0.39 3.38 10.49
N LEU A 97 0.31 4.29 9.81
CA LEU A 97 1.56 4.87 10.30
C LEU A 97 1.35 5.76 11.52
N MET A 98 0.29 6.58 11.55
CA MET A 98 -0.05 7.39 12.72
C MET A 98 -0.27 6.53 13.97
N LYS A 99 -0.96 5.38 13.82
CA LYS A 99 -1.14 4.42 14.91
C LYS A 99 0.18 3.83 15.38
N GLN A 100 1.05 3.42 14.46
CA GLN A 100 2.38 2.90 14.81
C GLN A 100 3.25 3.93 15.54
N ALA A 101 3.19 5.20 15.13
CA ALA A 101 3.92 6.29 15.77
C ALA A 101 3.40 6.59 17.18
N SER A 102 2.07 6.51 17.39
CA SER A 102 1.45 6.72 18.72
C SER A 102 1.60 5.53 19.68
N ALA A 103 1.93 4.35 19.17
CA ALA A 103 2.12 3.13 19.95
C ALA A 103 3.57 2.97 20.46
N ARG A 104 4.44 3.92 20.16
CA ARG A 104 5.81 4.04 20.70
C ARG A 104 5.85 5.14 21.76
#